data_AF-A0A9D4BZU0-F1
#
_entry.id   AF-A0A9D4BZU0-F1
#
_cell.length_a   1.000
_cell.length_b   1.000
_cell.length_c   1.000
_cell.angle_alpha   90.00
_cell.angle_beta   90.00
_cell.angle_gamma   90.00
#
_symmetry.space_group_name_H-M   'P 1'
#
loop_
_entity.id
_entity.type
_entity.pdbx_description
1 polymer ?
#
loop_
_entity_poly.entity_id
_entity_poly.type
_entity_poly.pdbx_seq_one_letter_code
_entity_poly.pdbx_strand_id
1 'polypeptide(L)' 'MILSLWTGVLSGQCPEKCYCDGHRVICRGQQLSTIPLSVSHATELDLMTNTLASIPDDAFNGWPNLTEL' A
#
# COMPACT_ATOMS: atom_id res chain seq x y z
N MET A 1 2.93 -28.07 -1.10
CA MET A 1 3.57 -27.07 -1.97
C MET A 1 2.77 -26.97 -3.25
N ILE A 2 1.93 -25.94 -3.39
CA ILE A 2 1.36 -25.59 -4.69
C ILE A 2 1.79 -24.17 -4.97
N LEU A 3 2.81 -24.04 -5.82
CA LEU A 3 3.17 -22.79 -6.48
C LEU A 3 2.02 -22.45 -7.43
N SER A 4 1.13 -21.57 -7.01
CA SER A 4 0.25 -20.88 -7.96
C SER A 4 1.11 -19.89 -8.74
N LEU A 5 1.36 -20.21 -10.02
CA LEU A 5 1.96 -19.34 -11.02
C LEU A 5 1.09 -18.08 -11.17
N TRP A 6 1.45 -17.00 -10.48
CA TRP A 6 0.81 -15.71 -10.69
C TRP A 6 1.46 -15.05 -11.90
N THR A 7 0.87 -15.26 -13.08
CA THR A 7 1.02 -14.31 -14.19
C THR A 7 0.22 -13.06 -13.84
N GLY A 8 0.72 -12.30 -12.87
CA GLY A 8 0.13 -11.04 -12.41
C GLY A 8 0.66 -9.90 -13.25
N VAL A 9 -0.22 -9.31 -14.07
CA VAL A 9 -0.03 -8.06 -14.81
C VAL A 9 0.64 -7.00 -13.92
N LEU A 10 1.56 -6.21 -14.48
CA LEU A 10 2.22 -5.04 -13.88
C LEU A 10 1.21 -3.89 -13.59
N SER A 11 0.20 -4.16 -12.77
CA SER A 11 -0.76 -3.19 -12.25
C SER A 11 -0.61 -3.19 -10.73
N GLY A 12 0.31 -2.36 -10.20
CA GLY A 12 0.48 -2.07 -8.78
C GLY A 12 0.37 -3.29 -7.86
N GLN A 13 1.44 -4.07 -7.72
CA GLN A 13 1.47 -5.16 -6.75
C GLN A 13 1.31 -4.60 -5.33
N CYS A 14 0.62 -5.37 -4.47
CA CYS A 14 0.50 -5.02 -3.06
C CYS A 14 1.90 -4.81 -2.45
N PRO A 15 2.13 -3.72 -1.68
CA PRO A 15 3.44 -3.49 -1.09
C PRO A 15 3.86 -4.69 -0.22
N GLU A 16 5.15 -5.05 -0.26
CA GLU A 16 5.68 -6.30 0.34
C GLU A 16 5.33 -6.47 1.83
N LYS A 17 5.29 -5.37 2.59
CA LYS A 17 4.99 -5.37 4.02
C LYS A 17 3.49 -5.23 4.32
N CYS A 18 2.65 -5.05 3.31
CA CYS A 18 1.24 -4.76 3.48
C CYS A 18 0.38 -5.94 3.02
N TYR A 19 -0.86 -5.92 3.47
CA TYR A 19 -1.90 -6.84 3.04
C TYR A 19 -2.95 -6.05 2.26
N CYS A 20 -3.36 -6.57 1.11
CA CYS A 20 -4.36 -5.91 0.27
C CYS A 20 -5.66 -6.72 0.26
N ASP A 21 -6.78 -6.03 0.51
CA ASP A 21 -8.13 -6.59 0.50
C ASP A 21 -9.03 -5.72 -0.39
N GLY A 22 -9.31 -6.19 -1.60
CA GLY A 22 -10.01 -5.39 -2.61
C GLY A 22 -9.24 -4.11 -2.95
N HIS A 23 -9.79 -2.95 -2.60
CA HIS A 23 -9.16 -1.63 -2.82
C HIS A 23 -8.48 -1.07 -1.55
N ARG A 24 -8.35 -1.89 -0.51
CA ARG A 24 -7.74 -1.49 0.76
C ARG A 24 -6.30 -1.98 0.82
N VAL A 25 -5.39 -1.09 1.22
CA VAL A 25 -3.99 -1.43 1.50
C VAL A 25 -3.76 -1.29 2.99
N ILE A 26 -3.54 -2.41 3.67
CA ILE A 26 -3.43 -2.49 5.13
C ILE A 26 -1.97 -2.71 5.50
N CYS A 27 -1.33 -1.69 6.06
CA CYS A 27 0.10 -1.67 6.39
C CYS A 27 0.35 -1.53 7.90
N ARG A 28 -0.59 -1.98 8.74
CA ARG A 28 -0.56 -1.75 10.18
C ARG A 28 0.62 -2.45 10.86
N GLY A 29 1.38 -1.72 11.69
CA GLY A 29 2.39 -2.29 12.58
C GLY A 29 3.68 -2.74 11.88
N GLN A 30 3.92 -2.29 10.65
CA GLN A 30 4.99 -2.78 9.77
C GLN A 30 6.32 -2.03 9.94
N GLN A 31 6.40 -1.16 10.94
CA GLN A 31 7.56 -0.31 11.22
C GLN A 31 7.95 0.53 9.99
N LEU A 32 6.95 0.99 9.24
CA LEU A 32 7.19 1.85 8.09
C LEU A 32 7.71 3.21 8.56
N SER A 33 8.82 3.64 7.95
CA SER A 33 9.38 4.98 8.11
C SER A 33 9.04 5.91 6.95
N THR A 34 8.45 5.37 5.88
CA THR A 34 8.02 6.10 4.68
C THR A 34 6.69 5.54 4.17
N ILE A 35 5.97 6.33 3.38
CA ILE A 35 4.76 5.88 2.67
C ILE A 35 5.16 4.77 1.66
N PRO A 36 4.40 3.66 1.57
CA PRO A 36 4.69 2.57 0.64
C PRO A 36 4.48 2.98 -0.82
N LEU A 37 5.03 2.18 -1.74
CA LEU A 37 4.80 2.35 -3.18
C LEU A 37 3.29 2.34 -3.47
N SER A 38 2.87 3.18 -4.40
CA SER A 38 1.45 3.37 -4.65
C SER A 38 0.78 2.18 -5.33
N VAL A 39 -0.47 1.96 -4.95
CA VAL A 39 -1.36 0.98 -5.55
C VAL A 39 -2.45 1.75 -6.29
N SER A 40 -2.37 1.77 -7.61
CA SER A 40 -3.18 2.66 -8.46
C SER A 40 -4.70 2.48 -8.30
N HIS A 41 -5.17 1.29 -7.94
CA HIS A 41 -6.59 0.97 -7.73
C HIS A 41 -7.04 1.09 -6.28
N ALA A 42 -6.13 1.39 -5.35
CA ALA A 42 -6.48 1.49 -3.94
C ALA A 42 -7.22 2.78 -3.63
N THR A 43 -8.24 2.68 -2.78
CA THR A 43 -9.06 3.79 -2.28
C THR A 43 -8.84 4.05 -0.80
N GLU A 44 -8.31 3.06 -0.07
CA GLU A 44 -8.04 3.15 1.36
C GLU A 44 -6.62 2.66 1.66
N LEU A 45 -5.88 3.38 2.52
CA LEU A 45 -4.53 3.04 2.95
C LEU A 45 -4.39 3.16 4.47
N ASP A 46 -4.36 2.04 5.18
CA ASP A 46 -4.18 2.00 6.64
C ASP A 46 -2.67 1.95 6.99
N LEU A 47 -2.17 3.05 7.57
CA LEU A 47 -0.79 3.19 8.03
C LEU A 47 -0.67 3.18 9.56
N MET A 48 -1.71 2.76 10.29
CA MET A 48 -1.71 2.83 11.74
C MET A 48 -0.56 2.05 12.38
N THR A 49 -0.13 2.51 13.56
CA THR A 49 0.91 1.85 14.37
C THR A 49 2.26 1.66 13.65
N ASN A 50 2.61 2.56 12.72
CA ASN A 50 3.94 2.64 12.10
C ASN A 50 4.82 3.70 12.78
N THR A 51 6.04 3.86 12.28
CA THR A 51 7.07 4.78 12.80
C THR A 51 7.31 5.94 11.84
N LEU A 52 6.26 6.41 11.16
CA LEU A 52 6.33 7.53 10.24
C LEU A 52 6.65 8.80 11.02
N ALA A 53 7.76 9.45 10.69
CA ALA A 53 8.19 10.69 11.36
C ALA A 53 7.52 11.94 10.77
N SER A 54 7.27 11.91 9.46
CA SER A 54 6.58 12.96 8.72
C SER A 54 5.94 12.38 7.46
N ILE A 55 4.94 13.08 6.94
CA ILE A 55 4.30 12.78 5.67
C ILE A 55 4.62 13.97 4.75
N PRO A 56 5.46 13.79 3.71
CA PRO A 56 5.74 14.89 2.78
C PRO A 56 4.51 15.23 1.93
N ASP A 57 4.43 16.45 1.42
CA ASP A 57 3.26 16.94 0.67
C ASP A 57 2.97 16.11 -0.60
N ASP A 58 3.99 15.46 -1.16
CA ASP A 58 3.91 14.65 -2.37
C ASP A 58 3.74 13.15 -2.13
N ALA A 59 3.61 12.72 -0.86
CA ALA A 59 3.65 11.30 -0.49
C ALA A 59 2.56 10.45 -1.14
N PHE A 60 1.44 11.07 -1.52
CA PHE A 60 0.28 10.40 -2.11
C PHE A 60 0.06 10.71 -3.60
N ASN A 61 0.99 11.41 -4.27
CA ASN A 61 0.86 11.74 -5.70
C ASN A 61 0.70 10.50 -6.61
N GLY A 62 1.21 9.35 -6.17
CA GLY A 62 1.06 8.07 -6.88
C GLY A 62 -0.27 7.35 -6.64
N TRP A 63 -1.14 7.88 -5.77
CA TRP A 63 -2.38 7.23 -5.30
C TRP A 63 -3.63 7.95 -5.86
N PRO A 64 -3.92 7.83 -7.17
CA PRO A 64 -4.90 8.67 -7.86
C PRO A 64 -6.34 8.47 -7.38
N ASN A 65 -6.66 7.35 -6.73
CA ASN A 65 -8.01 7.02 -6.27
C ASN A 65 -8.13 7.00 -4.73
N LEU A 66 -7.09 7.42 -4.00
CA LEU A 66 -7.08 7.34 -2.54
C LEU A 66 -8.02 8.39 -1.93
N THR A 67 -8.94 7.91 -1.10
CA THR A 67 -9.97 8.72 -0.44
C THR A 67 -9.95 8.61 1.08
N GLU A 68 -9.27 7.59 1.62
CA GLU A 68 -9.23 7.28 3.06
C GLU A 68 -7.83 6.85 3.50
N LEU A 69 -7.43 7.28 4.71
CA LEU A 69 -6.13 7.07 5.35
C LEU A 69 -6.29 6.64 6.81
#